data_AF-A0A420T2R5-F1
#
_entry.id   AF-A0A420T2R5-F1
#
_cell.length_a   1.000
_cell.length_b   1.000
_cell.length_c   1.000
_cell.angle_alpha   90.00
_cell.angle_beta   90.00
_cell.angle_gamma   90.00
#
_symmetry.space_group_name_H-M   'P 1'
#
loop_
_entity.id
_entity.type
_entity.pdbx_description
1 polymer ?
#
loop_
_entity_poly.entity_id
_entity_poly.type
_entity_poly.pdbx_seq_one_letter_code
_entity_poly.pdbx_strand_id
1 'polypeptide(L)'
;MAQDDIPMSKMDPELFHTPKTQFSDHSKEMDTEERYTVDELCASSVRASSYKLLFDGTYSDISIVCGGREFKVHRAIVCTQCEWFAEAFTTPPKKRNIRSVTLDEDPEVFQHLLEFLYTGTYTTQKPMTSHEAERAKEIQDRLGGYPRCPIEKDIAKDNVSERPVRRSNRLLSTTPAPAQTQPTAKSPSDSPYEIILAMNLCIMAHKYNIPALQLLCQDRFYTAARNRWVNRTWTDWEATQEFEDVVLDVFSSTQEVDTPLWRALCKLICMKKDGDRMKERMMAVKGEHAYLVEGVSRYMLEARG
;
A
#
# COMPACT_ATOMS: atom_id res chain seq x y z
N MET A 1 -48.20 -46.86 10.06
CA MET A 1 -47.72 -46.10 8.89
C MET A 1 -48.84 -45.14 8.55
N ALA A 2 -48.70 -43.90 9.01
CA ALA A 2 -49.70 -42.86 8.95
C ALA A 2 -49.35 -41.91 7.80
N GLN A 3 -50.32 -41.58 6.97
CA GLN A 3 -50.29 -40.37 6.18
C GLN A 3 -51.74 -39.94 5.97
N ASP A 4 -52.20 -39.10 6.91
CA ASP A 4 -53.46 -38.38 6.84
C ASP A 4 -53.28 -37.11 5.98
N ASP A 5 -54.28 -36.88 5.13
CA ASP A 5 -54.52 -35.70 4.31
C ASP A 5 -54.73 -34.43 5.15
N ILE A 6 -54.13 -33.30 4.75
CA ILE A 6 -54.68 -31.95 4.96
C ILE A 6 -54.33 -31.04 3.75
N PRO A 7 -55.24 -30.15 3.31
CA PRO A 7 -55.31 -29.60 1.95
C PRO A 7 -54.75 -28.17 1.79
N MET A 8 -54.66 -27.74 0.51
CA MET A 8 -54.32 -26.38 0.06
C MET A 8 -55.02 -25.29 0.90
N SER A 9 -54.24 -24.54 1.67
CA SER A 9 -54.69 -23.33 2.33
C SER A 9 -54.57 -22.12 1.39
N LYS A 10 -55.73 -21.52 1.13
CA LYS A 10 -55.87 -20.14 0.68
C LYS A 10 -55.16 -19.22 1.69
N MET A 11 -54.29 -18.34 1.21
CA MET A 11 -53.89 -17.13 1.95
C MET A 11 -54.35 -15.91 1.15
N ASP A 12 -55.05 -15.02 1.86
CA ASP A 12 -55.66 -13.78 1.40
C ASP A 12 -54.67 -12.79 0.78
N PRO A 13 -55.07 -12.03 -0.26
CA PRO A 13 -54.23 -11.00 -0.88
C PRO A 13 -54.41 -9.62 -0.22
N GLU A 14 -54.57 -9.55 1.11
CA GLU A 14 -54.68 -8.27 1.83
C GLU A 14 -53.77 -8.24 3.07
N LEU A 15 -52.47 -8.07 2.85
CA LEU A 15 -51.54 -7.62 3.91
C LEU A 15 -50.30 -6.95 3.31
N PHE A 16 -50.53 -5.96 2.44
CA PHE A 16 -49.56 -4.91 2.16
C PHE A 16 -50.23 -3.54 2.33
N HIS A 17 -50.56 -3.20 3.57
CA HIS A 17 -50.68 -1.79 3.94
C HIS A 17 -49.28 -1.25 4.19
N THR A 18 -48.61 -0.80 3.13
CA THR A 18 -47.49 0.15 3.26
C THR A 18 -48.07 1.52 3.60
N PRO A 19 -47.59 2.22 4.64
CA PRO A 19 -47.93 3.61 4.85
C PRO A 19 -47.48 4.41 3.63
N LYS A 20 -48.38 5.19 3.03
CA LYS A 20 -48.04 6.18 2.00
C LYS A 20 -47.21 7.29 2.65
N THR A 21 -45.89 7.08 2.74
CA THR A 21 -44.95 8.19 2.90
C THR A 21 -44.84 8.84 1.53
N GLN A 22 -45.39 10.05 1.39
CA GLN A 22 -45.20 10.90 0.23
C GLN A 22 -43.71 11.21 0.10
N PHE A 23 -43.01 10.45 -0.74
CA PHE A 23 -41.70 10.84 -1.24
C PHE A 23 -41.97 11.92 -2.29
N SER A 24 -41.82 13.18 -1.89
CA SER A 24 -41.90 14.30 -2.81
C SER A 24 -40.76 14.18 -3.80
N ASP A 25 -41.15 14.11 -5.06
CA ASP A 25 -40.34 14.04 -6.25
C ASP A 25 -39.34 15.22 -6.32
N HIS A 26 -38.09 14.92 -5.98
CA HIS A 26 -36.93 15.75 -6.33
C HIS A 26 -35.94 14.89 -7.11
N SER A 27 -36.46 14.30 -8.18
CA SER A 27 -35.66 13.83 -9.32
C SER A 27 -35.07 15.05 -10.04
N LYS A 28 -34.12 15.74 -9.40
CA LYS A 28 -33.24 16.68 -10.09
C LYS A 28 -32.09 15.86 -10.66
N GLU A 29 -32.17 15.70 -11.97
CA GLU A 29 -31.09 15.44 -12.94
C GLU A 29 -29.70 15.38 -12.30
N MET A 30 -29.21 14.15 -12.13
CA MET A 30 -27.84 13.87 -11.71
C MET A 30 -26.99 13.87 -12.99
N ASP A 31 -26.45 15.05 -13.31
CA ASP A 31 -25.58 15.28 -14.47
C ASP A 31 -24.40 14.31 -14.49
N THR A 32 -24.11 13.82 -15.69
CA THR A 32 -23.32 12.63 -15.98
C THR A 32 -21.79 12.79 -15.93
N GLU A 33 -21.24 13.81 -15.27
CA GLU A 33 -19.78 14.08 -15.26
C GLU A 33 -19.09 14.09 -13.88
N GLU A 34 -19.82 14.02 -12.75
CA GLU A 34 -19.24 13.95 -11.38
C GLU A 34 -19.33 12.54 -10.76
N ARG A 35 -19.13 11.51 -11.57
CA ARG A 35 -19.38 10.10 -11.21
C ARG A 35 -18.19 9.44 -10.50
N TYR A 36 -17.68 10.04 -9.42
CA TYR A 36 -17.14 9.19 -8.37
C TYR A 36 -18.34 8.45 -7.77
N THR A 37 -18.48 7.16 -8.07
CA THR A 37 -19.60 6.36 -7.58
C THR A 37 -19.61 6.41 -6.05
N VAL A 38 -20.79 6.55 -5.43
CA VAL A 38 -20.94 6.56 -3.96
C VAL A 38 -20.24 5.33 -3.34
N ASP A 39 -20.23 4.21 -4.04
CA ASP A 39 -19.50 2.99 -3.69
C ASP A 39 -17.99 3.20 -3.55
N GLU A 40 -17.35 3.91 -4.49
CA GLU A 40 -15.92 4.22 -4.43
C GLU A 40 -15.58 5.14 -3.24
N LEU A 41 -16.43 6.12 -2.98
CA LEU A 41 -16.30 6.99 -1.81
C LEU A 41 -16.44 6.19 -0.51
N CYS A 42 -17.48 5.36 -0.38
CA CYS A 42 -17.68 4.52 0.79
C CYS A 42 -16.52 3.54 1.00
N ALA A 43 -16.03 2.89 -0.05
CA ALA A 43 -14.86 2.01 0.03
C ALA A 43 -13.59 2.75 0.46
N SER A 44 -13.42 4.01 0.02
CA SER A 44 -12.27 4.83 0.41
C SER A 44 -12.30 5.23 1.90
N SER A 45 -13.46 5.24 2.56
CA SER A 45 -13.55 5.54 4.00
C SER A 45 -12.87 4.47 4.88
N VAL A 46 -12.97 3.20 4.48
CA VAL A 46 -12.31 2.08 5.16
C VAL A 46 -10.80 2.19 4.98
N ARG A 47 -10.35 2.45 3.75
CA ARG A 47 -8.92 2.69 3.45
C ARG A 47 -8.35 3.85 4.24
N ALA A 48 -9.06 4.98 4.29
CA ALA A 48 -8.66 6.15 5.08
C ALA A 48 -8.53 5.83 6.58
N SER A 49 -9.49 5.08 7.13
CA SER A 49 -9.47 4.66 8.52
C SER A 49 -8.30 3.70 8.80
N SER A 50 -8.04 2.74 7.92
CA SER A 50 -6.87 1.85 8.02
C SER A 50 -5.55 2.61 7.91
N TYR A 51 -5.43 3.55 6.98
CA TYR A 51 -4.24 4.41 6.87
C TYR A 51 -3.97 5.16 8.18
N LYS A 52 -5.03 5.68 8.82
CA LYS A 52 -4.93 6.33 10.13
C LYS A 52 -4.39 5.39 11.21
N LEU A 53 -4.89 4.14 11.27
CA LEU A 53 -4.40 3.12 12.22
C LEU A 53 -2.89 2.86 12.06
N LEU A 54 -2.40 2.82 10.82
CA LEU A 54 -0.97 2.66 10.56
C LEU A 54 -0.15 3.86 11.05
N PHE A 55 -0.63 5.08 10.80
CA PHE A 55 0.10 6.30 11.11
C PHE A 55 0.12 6.63 12.61
N ASP A 56 -1.02 6.51 13.30
CA ASP A 56 -1.12 6.84 14.72
C ASP A 56 -0.82 5.66 15.66
N GLY A 57 -0.91 4.42 15.15
CA GLY A 57 -0.69 3.19 15.92
C GLY A 57 -1.76 2.92 16.98
N THR A 58 -2.92 3.58 16.91
CA THR A 58 -4.01 3.38 17.87
C THR A 58 -4.54 1.97 17.77
N TYR A 59 -4.64 1.27 18.92
CA TYR A 59 -5.05 -0.13 19.03
C TYR A 59 -4.02 -1.18 18.55
N SER A 60 -2.77 -0.77 18.29
CA SER A 60 -1.70 -1.71 17.94
C SER A 60 -1.47 -2.73 19.06
N ASP A 61 -1.35 -4.01 18.70
CA ASP A 61 -1.15 -5.13 19.63
C ASP A 61 0.23 -5.81 19.48
N ILE A 62 0.98 -5.42 18.44
CA ILE A 62 2.32 -5.92 18.12
C ILE A 62 3.22 -4.79 17.60
N SER A 63 4.54 -5.00 17.62
CA SER A 63 5.53 -4.11 17.00
C SER A 63 6.47 -4.85 16.05
N ILE A 64 7.00 -4.14 15.06
CA ILE A 64 8.03 -4.65 14.15
C ILE A 64 9.20 -3.66 14.23
N VAL A 65 10.39 -4.15 14.55
CA VAL A 65 11.61 -3.33 14.55
C VAL A 65 12.35 -3.61 13.24
N CYS A 66 12.38 -2.64 12.33
CA CYS A 66 13.03 -2.77 11.03
C CYS A 66 14.15 -1.74 10.91
N GLY A 67 15.39 -2.19 10.69
CA GLY A 67 16.55 -1.28 10.58
C GLY A 67 16.72 -0.35 11.78
N GLY A 68 16.34 -0.80 12.98
CA GLY A 68 16.36 0.00 14.22
C GLY A 68 15.16 0.94 14.42
N ARG A 69 14.25 1.06 13.45
CA ARG A 69 13.00 1.82 13.59
C ARG A 69 11.87 0.91 14.05
N GLU A 70 11.15 1.30 15.10
CA GLU A 70 9.98 0.57 15.59
C GLU A 70 8.70 1.03 14.88
N PHE A 71 7.91 0.06 14.40
CA PHE A 71 6.60 0.25 13.80
C PHE A 71 5.54 -0.43 14.68
N LYS A 72 4.56 0.32 15.14
CA LYS A 72 3.39 -0.20 15.86
C LYS A 72 2.35 -0.65 14.86
N VAL A 73 1.95 -1.92 14.89
CA VAL A 73 1.06 -2.49 13.88
C VAL A 73 0.00 -3.39 14.49
N HIS A 74 -0.97 -3.79 13.67
CA HIS A 74 -2.13 -4.58 14.06
C HIS A 74 -2.01 -5.99 13.51
N ARG A 75 -1.97 -6.98 14.40
CA ARG A 75 -1.85 -8.39 14.03
C ARG A 75 -2.95 -8.83 13.07
N ALA A 76 -4.18 -8.38 13.29
CA ALA A 76 -5.33 -8.68 12.45
C ALA A 76 -5.18 -8.19 10.99
N ILE A 77 -4.38 -7.15 10.75
CA ILE A 77 -4.15 -6.58 9.42
C ILE A 77 -2.93 -7.24 8.77
N VAL A 78 -1.79 -7.24 9.45
CA VAL A 78 -0.53 -7.70 8.83
C VAL A 78 -0.49 -9.22 8.64
N CYS A 79 -1.04 -10.01 9.58
CA CYS A 79 -1.01 -11.47 9.47
C CYS A 79 -2.05 -12.03 8.49
N THR A 80 -3.14 -11.29 8.19
CA THR A 80 -4.14 -11.75 7.22
C THR A 80 -3.70 -11.51 5.77
N GLN A 81 -2.71 -10.65 5.56
CA GLN A 81 -2.23 -10.26 4.24
C GLN A 81 -0.80 -10.73 3.92
N CYS A 82 -0.08 -11.23 4.91
CA CYS A 82 1.29 -11.73 4.77
C CYS A 82 1.47 -13.00 5.60
N GLU A 83 1.64 -14.12 4.91
CA GLU A 83 1.82 -15.44 5.52
C GLU A 83 3.06 -15.50 6.41
N TRP A 84 4.16 -14.85 5.98
CA TRP A 84 5.38 -14.75 6.77
C TRP A 84 5.10 -14.09 8.13
N PHE A 85 4.33 -13.00 8.18
CA PHE A 85 3.93 -12.39 9.45
C PHE A 85 2.98 -13.26 10.24
N ALA A 86 2.07 -14.00 9.59
CA ALA A 86 1.22 -14.95 10.27
C ALA A 86 2.05 -15.98 11.03
N GLU A 87 3.03 -16.60 10.37
CA GLU A 87 3.94 -17.57 10.98
C GLU A 87 4.79 -16.96 12.08
N ALA A 88 5.39 -15.79 11.82
CA ALA A 88 6.27 -15.09 12.77
C ALA A 88 5.55 -14.70 14.08
N PHE A 89 4.25 -14.38 14.02
CA PHE A 89 3.46 -13.99 15.19
C PHE A 89 2.60 -15.12 15.79
N THR A 90 2.62 -16.33 15.21
CA THR A 90 1.85 -17.50 15.72
C THR A 90 2.71 -18.70 16.15
N THR A 91 3.97 -18.78 15.72
CA THR A 91 4.84 -19.93 15.96
C THR A 91 5.84 -19.67 17.11
N PRO A 92 5.96 -20.53 18.16
CA PRO A 92 5.22 -21.75 18.45
C PRO A 92 4.08 -21.53 19.47
N PRO A 93 2.93 -22.19 19.28
CA PRO A 93 1.65 -21.95 19.99
C PRO A 93 1.61 -22.30 21.49
N LYS A 94 2.74 -22.70 22.11
CA LYS A 94 2.75 -23.29 23.46
C LYS A 94 3.41 -22.46 24.56
N LYS A 95 4.08 -21.32 24.26
CA LYS A 95 4.90 -20.65 25.29
C LYS A 95 4.82 -19.12 25.40
N ARG A 96 4.41 -18.37 24.37
CA ARG A 96 4.18 -16.91 24.51
C ARG A 96 3.50 -16.34 23.26
N ASN A 97 2.57 -15.39 23.42
CA ASN A 97 2.19 -14.50 22.32
C ASN A 97 3.40 -13.65 21.95
N ILE A 98 3.92 -13.81 20.72
CA ILE A 98 4.99 -12.96 20.20
C ILE A 98 4.39 -11.59 19.92
N ARG A 99 4.94 -10.56 20.57
CA ARG A 99 4.48 -9.17 20.43
C ARG A 99 5.44 -8.30 19.62
N SER A 100 6.62 -8.80 19.31
CA SER A 100 7.61 -8.04 18.56
C SER A 100 8.51 -8.96 17.74
N VAL A 101 8.87 -8.52 16.53
CA VAL A 101 9.84 -9.18 15.64
C VAL A 101 10.81 -8.13 15.10
N THR A 102 12.05 -8.55 14.84
CA THR A 102 13.09 -7.69 14.28
C THR A 102 13.42 -8.12 12.86
N LEU A 103 13.51 -7.16 11.95
CA LEU A 103 13.82 -7.32 10.53
C LEU A 103 15.04 -6.47 10.17
N ASP A 104 15.85 -6.99 9.26
CA ASP A 104 17.00 -6.29 8.68
C ASP A 104 16.67 -5.86 7.25
N GLU A 105 15.74 -4.92 7.13
CA GLU A 105 15.37 -4.29 5.86
C GLU A 105 15.54 -2.76 5.94
N ASP A 106 15.50 -2.11 4.78
CA ASP A 106 15.39 -0.66 4.70
C ASP A 106 14.06 -0.18 5.32
N PRO A 107 14.08 0.60 6.41
CA PRO A 107 12.86 1.07 7.08
C PRO A 107 12.00 1.99 6.20
N GLU A 108 12.58 2.68 5.20
CA GLU A 108 11.81 3.52 4.29
C GLU A 108 11.03 2.67 3.28
N VAL A 109 11.64 1.63 2.71
CA VAL A 109 10.93 0.69 1.82
C VAL A 109 9.89 -0.09 2.61
N PHE A 110 10.24 -0.52 3.83
CA PHE A 110 9.33 -1.25 4.71
C PHE A 110 8.07 -0.46 5.09
N GLN A 111 8.19 0.87 5.27
CA GLN A 111 7.04 1.74 5.52
C GLN A 111 6.01 1.68 4.37
N HIS A 112 6.46 1.56 3.12
CA HIS A 112 5.58 1.44 1.95
C HIS A 112 4.96 0.05 1.84
N LEU A 113 5.66 -1.00 2.28
CA LEU A 113 5.08 -2.33 2.42
C LEU A 113 3.93 -2.29 3.44
N LEU A 114 4.14 -1.66 4.60
CA LEU A 114 3.09 -1.50 5.60
C LEU A 114 1.93 -0.65 5.06
N GLU A 115 2.19 0.45 4.35
CA GLU A 115 1.15 1.25 3.71
C GLU A 115 0.26 0.38 2.82
N PHE A 116 0.86 -0.45 1.97
CA PHE A 116 0.13 -1.40 1.14
C PHE A 116 -0.73 -2.37 1.95
N LEU A 117 -0.20 -2.95 3.02
CA LEU A 117 -0.98 -3.85 3.87
C LEU A 117 -2.19 -3.16 4.53
N TYR A 118 -2.22 -1.84 4.65
CA TYR A 118 -3.36 -1.15 5.24
C TYR A 118 -4.32 -0.58 4.21
N THR A 119 -3.83 -0.19 3.03
CA THR A 119 -4.62 0.59 2.07
C THR A 119 -4.78 -0.08 0.70
N GLY A 120 -4.04 -1.15 0.42
CA GLY A 120 -3.96 -1.81 -0.89
C GLY A 120 -3.14 -1.04 -1.94
N THR A 121 -2.48 0.05 -1.53
CA THR A 121 -1.62 0.88 -2.38
C THR A 121 -0.47 1.46 -1.54
N TYR A 122 0.52 2.07 -2.18
CA TYR A 122 1.55 2.85 -1.48
C TYR A 122 1.76 4.19 -2.18
N THR A 123 2.32 5.17 -1.50
CA THR A 123 2.63 6.47 -2.11
C THR A 123 4.05 6.48 -2.65
N THR A 124 4.31 7.17 -3.77
CA THR A 124 5.67 7.34 -4.32
C THR A 124 6.26 8.71 -4.04
N GLN A 125 5.48 9.62 -3.45
CA GLN A 125 5.90 10.97 -3.12
C GLN A 125 6.04 11.11 -1.60
N LYS A 126 7.11 11.78 -1.17
CA LYS A 126 7.30 12.15 0.25
C LYS A 126 6.07 12.96 0.70
N PRO A 127 5.49 12.69 1.88
CA PRO A 127 4.21 13.27 2.30
C PRO A 127 4.35 14.77 2.59
N MET A 128 4.36 15.59 1.54
CA MET A 128 3.90 16.97 1.64
C MET A 128 2.38 16.87 1.53
N THR A 129 1.74 16.68 2.69
CA THR A 129 0.29 16.43 2.86
C THR A 129 -0.22 15.27 2.01
N SER A 130 -0.30 14.06 2.58
CA SER A 130 -0.75 12.90 1.79
C SER A 130 -2.13 13.20 1.20
N HIS A 131 -2.23 13.10 -0.13
CA HIS A 131 -3.49 13.16 -0.86
C HIS A 131 -4.51 12.17 -0.27
N GLU A 132 -4.03 11.09 0.36
CA GLU A 132 -4.85 10.15 1.12
C GLU A 132 -5.39 10.73 2.43
N ALA A 133 -4.62 11.54 3.18
CA ALA A 133 -5.11 12.25 4.37
C ALA A 133 -6.09 13.37 3.98
N GLU A 134 -5.87 14.04 2.85
CA GLU A 134 -6.81 15.02 2.32
C GLU A 134 -8.10 14.36 1.86
N ARG A 135 -8.04 13.25 1.11
CA ARG A 135 -9.22 12.42 0.80
C ARG A 135 -9.89 11.90 2.07
N ALA A 136 -9.13 11.43 3.07
CA ALA A 136 -9.68 10.97 4.34
C ALA A 136 -10.47 12.07 5.04
N LYS A 137 -9.95 13.30 5.02
CA LYS A 137 -10.61 14.48 5.57
C LYS A 137 -11.88 14.82 4.77
N GLU A 138 -11.81 14.83 3.44
CA GLU A 138 -12.98 15.05 2.58
C GLU A 138 -14.09 14.02 2.84
N ILE A 139 -13.72 12.74 2.93
CA ILE A 139 -14.64 11.65 3.27
C ILE A 139 -15.26 11.90 4.66
N GLN A 140 -14.44 12.26 5.64
CA GLN A 140 -14.91 12.53 7.00
C GLN A 140 -15.88 13.72 7.05
N ASP A 141 -15.61 14.77 6.29
CA ASP A 141 -16.46 15.96 6.19
C ASP A 141 -17.81 15.61 5.53
N ARG A 142 -17.79 14.84 4.42
CA ARG A 142 -19.02 14.35 3.76
C ARG A 142 -19.83 13.42 4.66
N LEU A 143 -19.17 12.54 5.41
CA LEU A 143 -19.83 11.66 6.39
C LEU A 143 -20.28 12.41 7.65
N GLY A 144 -19.74 13.60 7.92
CA GLY A 144 -20.09 14.41 9.08
C GLY A 144 -21.53 14.91 9.08
N GLY A 145 -22.13 15.07 7.89
CA GLY A 145 -23.53 15.46 7.73
C GLY A 145 -24.54 14.33 7.90
N TYR A 146 -24.09 13.07 7.99
CA TYR A 146 -24.98 11.92 8.17
C TYR A 146 -25.41 11.78 9.65
N PRO A 147 -26.69 11.51 9.91
CA PRO A 147 -27.19 11.35 11.28
C PRO A 147 -26.46 10.19 11.95
N ARG A 148 -25.77 10.48 13.06
CA ARG A 148 -25.18 9.45 13.91
C ARG A 148 -26.22 9.02 14.94
N CYS A 149 -26.33 7.71 15.18
CA CYS A 149 -27.05 7.23 16.36
C CYS A 149 -26.36 7.81 17.60
N PRO A 150 -27.11 8.41 18.55
CA PRO A 150 -26.55 8.84 19.81
C PRO A 150 -25.87 7.64 20.48
N ILE A 151 -24.58 7.78 20.79
CA ILE A 151 -23.93 6.86 21.73
C ILE A 151 -24.41 7.29 23.11
N GLU A 152 -25.44 6.61 23.62
CA GLU A 152 -25.82 6.74 25.02
C GLU A 152 -24.62 6.30 25.85
N LYS A 153 -23.90 7.28 26.42
CA LYS A 153 -22.95 6.98 27.47
C LYS A 153 -23.78 6.62 28.69
N ASP A 154 -23.94 5.33 28.95
CA ASP A 154 -24.37 4.85 30.26
C ASP A 154 -23.36 5.37 31.28
N ILE A 155 -23.67 6.53 31.87
CA ILE A 155 -23.02 6.98 33.09
C ILE A 155 -23.57 6.07 34.18
N ALA A 156 -22.96 4.90 34.32
CA ALA A 156 -23.09 4.12 35.54
C ALA A 156 -22.68 5.05 36.68
N LYS A 157 -23.67 5.48 37.47
CA LYS A 157 -23.45 6.17 38.74
C LYS A 157 -22.89 5.15 39.74
N ASP A 158 -21.61 4.81 39.59
CA ASP A 158 -20.89 4.11 40.64
C ASP A 158 -20.54 5.12 41.74
N ASN A 159 -21.44 5.19 42.72
CA ASN A 159 -21.11 5.66 44.06
C ASN A 159 -20.12 4.65 44.68
N VAL A 160 -18.84 4.80 44.39
CA VAL A 160 -17.77 4.12 45.13
C VAL A 160 -16.83 5.18 45.66
N SER A 161 -16.75 5.25 46.99
CA SER A 161 -15.94 6.20 47.74
C SER A 161 -14.47 6.14 47.33
N GLU A 162 -13.91 7.30 46.97
CA GLU A 162 -12.51 7.50 46.63
C GLU A 162 -11.58 7.00 47.75
N ARG A 163 -10.68 6.07 47.41
CA ARG A 163 -9.44 5.85 48.17
C ARG A 163 -8.29 6.46 47.36
N PRO A 164 -7.40 7.24 47.98
CA PRO A 164 -6.40 8.01 47.23
C PRO A 164 -5.28 7.10 46.72
N VAL A 165 -5.17 6.97 45.39
CA VAL A 165 -4.01 6.33 44.76
C VAL A 165 -2.98 7.40 44.42
N ARG A 166 -1.78 7.22 44.98
CA ARG A 166 -0.55 8.01 44.81
C ARG A 166 -0.31 8.38 43.34
N ARG A 167 -0.32 9.69 43.04
CA ARG A 167 0.24 10.26 41.81
C ARG A 167 1.76 10.13 41.84
N SER A 168 2.33 9.32 40.96
CA SER A 168 3.76 9.36 40.65
C SER A 168 3.99 10.46 39.62
N ASN A 169 4.56 11.59 40.07
CA ASN A 169 5.10 12.61 39.19
C ASN A 169 6.38 12.07 38.53
N ARG A 170 6.40 12.01 37.19
CA ARG A 170 7.66 11.97 36.44
C ARG A 170 7.60 12.93 35.26
N LEU A 171 7.98 14.17 35.60
CA LEU A 171 8.77 15.15 34.85
C LEU A 171 8.61 15.19 33.32
N LEU A 172 7.97 16.27 32.85
CA LEU A 172 8.25 16.85 31.54
C LEU A 172 9.68 17.42 31.55
N SER A 173 10.51 17.01 30.58
CA SER A 173 11.67 17.80 30.15
C SER A 173 11.39 18.31 28.75
N THR A 174 11.03 19.59 28.67
CA THR A 174 11.13 20.39 27.45
C THR A 174 12.59 20.77 27.24
N THR A 175 13.15 20.43 26.09
CA THR A 175 14.37 21.07 25.58
C THR A 175 14.12 21.42 24.12
N PRO A 176 14.22 22.70 23.72
CA PRO A 176 14.09 23.08 22.32
C PRO A 176 15.39 22.73 21.58
N ALA A 177 15.29 21.86 20.58
CA ALA A 177 16.38 21.60 19.64
C ALA A 177 16.43 22.72 18.57
N PRO A 178 17.62 23.16 18.14
CA PRO A 178 17.79 24.35 17.30
C PRO A 178 17.34 24.09 15.86
N ALA A 179 16.77 25.14 15.27
CA ALA A 179 16.44 25.21 13.85
C ALA A 179 17.69 24.92 12.99
N GLN A 180 17.65 23.80 12.27
CA GLN A 180 18.54 23.53 11.16
C GLN A 180 17.84 23.94 9.88
N THR A 181 18.35 25.01 9.28
CA THR A 181 18.02 25.49 7.95
C THR A 181 18.34 24.39 6.94
N GLN A 182 17.32 23.71 6.43
CA GLN A 182 17.50 22.79 5.31
C GLN A 182 17.69 23.58 4.02
N PRO A 183 18.68 23.24 3.18
CA PRO A 183 18.85 23.85 1.87
C PRO A 183 17.66 23.47 0.99
N THR A 184 17.17 24.46 0.26
CA THR A 184 16.05 24.38 -0.68
C THR A 184 16.19 23.16 -1.60
N ALA A 185 15.34 22.16 -1.37
CA ALA A 185 15.28 20.94 -2.18
C ALA A 185 14.85 21.29 -3.60
N LYS A 186 15.64 20.81 -4.58
CA LYS A 186 15.28 20.79 -5.99
C LYS A 186 13.97 20.03 -6.16
N SER A 187 13.16 20.45 -7.12
CA SER A 187 11.87 19.85 -7.45
C SER A 187 11.97 18.31 -7.59
N PRO A 188 11.05 17.52 -7.01
CA PRO A 188 11.12 16.05 -6.99
C PRO A 188 11.02 15.35 -8.35
N SER A 189 10.78 16.07 -9.45
CA SER A 189 10.41 15.50 -10.75
C SER A 189 11.53 14.77 -11.50
N ASP A 190 12.80 14.97 -11.12
CA ASP A 190 13.94 14.43 -11.88
C ASP A 190 14.63 13.23 -11.23
N SER A 191 14.21 12.77 -10.06
CA SER A 191 14.83 11.63 -9.38
C SER A 191 14.28 10.29 -9.91
N PRO A 192 15.11 9.25 -10.14
CA PRO A 192 14.64 7.88 -10.45
C PRO A 192 14.01 7.18 -9.23
N TYR A 193 13.66 7.93 -8.17
CA TYR A 193 13.13 7.43 -6.91
C TYR A 193 11.95 6.48 -7.08
N GLU A 194 11.00 6.78 -7.97
CA GLU A 194 9.82 5.91 -8.17
C GLU A 194 10.21 4.53 -8.70
N ILE A 195 11.21 4.48 -9.59
CA ILE A 195 11.73 3.23 -10.17
C ILE A 195 12.45 2.43 -9.08
N ILE A 196 13.33 3.08 -8.33
CA ILE A 196 14.12 2.44 -7.26
C ILE A 196 13.21 1.94 -6.14
N LEU A 197 12.24 2.74 -5.72
CA LEU A 197 11.26 2.37 -4.69
C LEU A 197 10.43 1.16 -5.16
N ALA A 198 9.88 1.20 -6.37
CA ALA A 198 9.09 0.08 -6.90
C ALA A 198 9.92 -1.20 -7.05
N MET A 199 11.18 -1.09 -7.47
CA MET A 199 12.13 -2.21 -7.53
C MET A 199 12.37 -2.83 -6.15
N ASN A 200 12.79 -2.02 -5.18
CA ASN A 200 13.10 -2.49 -3.82
C ASN A 200 11.87 -3.09 -3.15
N LEU A 201 10.71 -2.46 -3.33
CA LEU A 201 9.45 -2.97 -2.79
C LEU A 201 9.02 -4.27 -3.47
N CYS A 202 9.31 -4.44 -4.76
CA CYS A 202 9.13 -5.73 -5.44
C CYS A 202 10.00 -6.82 -4.85
N ILE A 203 11.29 -6.58 -4.65
CA ILE A 203 12.19 -7.56 -4.03
C ILE A 203 11.65 -7.96 -2.65
N MET A 204 11.24 -6.97 -1.86
CA MET A 204 10.63 -7.17 -0.54
C MET A 204 9.32 -7.97 -0.62
N ALA A 205 8.44 -7.67 -1.58
CA ALA A 205 7.18 -8.38 -1.79
C ALA A 205 7.36 -9.85 -2.21
N HIS A 206 8.43 -10.18 -2.93
CA HIS A 206 8.81 -11.56 -3.20
C HIS A 206 9.32 -12.24 -1.93
N LYS A 207 10.23 -11.58 -1.19
CA LYS A 207 10.78 -12.09 0.07
C LYS A 207 9.71 -12.46 1.10
N TYR A 208 8.67 -11.63 1.25
CA TYR A 208 7.57 -11.86 2.19
C TYR A 208 6.37 -12.59 1.58
N ASN A 209 6.44 -13.01 0.32
CA ASN A 209 5.36 -13.69 -0.40
C ASN A 209 4.01 -12.94 -0.33
N ILE A 210 3.97 -11.71 -0.85
CA ILE A 210 2.75 -10.88 -0.91
C ILE A 210 2.37 -10.66 -2.39
N PRO A 211 1.61 -11.58 -3.04
CA PRO A 211 1.38 -11.56 -4.49
C PRO A 211 0.71 -10.29 -5.01
N ALA A 212 -0.25 -9.73 -4.27
CA ALA A 212 -0.93 -8.50 -4.67
C ALA A 212 0.04 -7.30 -4.70
N LEU A 213 1.00 -7.24 -3.77
CA LEU A 213 2.05 -6.23 -3.77
C LEU A 213 3.06 -6.47 -4.89
N GLN A 214 3.43 -7.73 -5.16
CA GLN A 214 4.28 -8.10 -6.29
C GLN A 214 3.69 -7.59 -7.61
N LEU A 215 2.39 -7.79 -7.83
CA LEU A 215 1.71 -7.29 -9.02
C LEU A 215 1.78 -5.75 -9.11
N LEU A 216 1.42 -5.05 -8.02
CA LEU A 216 1.37 -3.59 -8.01
C LEU A 216 2.75 -2.95 -8.23
N CYS A 217 3.78 -3.45 -7.55
CA CYS A 217 5.13 -2.89 -7.67
C CYS A 217 5.73 -3.14 -9.06
N GLN A 218 5.42 -4.28 -9.69
CA GLN A 218 5.89 -4.59 -11.05
C GLN A 218 5.28 -3.64 -12.07
N ASP A 219 3.98 -3.40 -11.98
CA ASP A 219 3.28 -2.44 -12.84
C ASP A 219 3.83 -1.02 -12.67
N ARG A 220 4.03 -0.58 -11.43
CA ARG A 220 4.59 0.74 -11.12
C ARG A 220 6.04 0.89 -11.55
N PHE A 221 6.86 -0.14 -11.35
CA PHE A 221 8.22 -0.18 -11.84
C PHE A 221 8.25 -0.01 -13.35
N TYR A 222 7.49 -0.83 -14.08
CA TYR A 222 7.42 -0.75 -15.54
C TYR A 222 6.90 0.61 -16.01
N THR A 223 5.85 1.14 -15.39
CA THR A 223 5.26 2.42 -15.76
C THR A 223 6.20 3.60 -15.52
N ALA A 224 6.82 3.68 -14.33
CA ALA A 224 7.79 4.72 -14.01
C ALA A 224 9.02 4.65 -14.93
N ALA A 225 9.55 3.45 -15.14
CA ALA A 225 10.69 3.21 -16.02
C ALA A 225 10.37 3.54 -17.49
N ARG A 226 9.18 3.18 -17.98
CA ARG A 226 8.72 3.56 -19.34
C ARG A 226 8.64 5.07 -19.48
N ASN A 227 7.98 5.74 -18.53
CA ASN A 227 7.78 7.18 -18.58
C ASN A 227 9.11 7.94 -18.53
N ARG A 228 10.10 7.42 -17.79
CA ARG A 228 11.41 8.04 -17.64
C ARG A 228 12.39 7.69 -18.76
N TRP A 229 12.53 6.42 -19.12
CA TRP A 229 13.59 5.95 -20.02
C TRP A 229 13.15 5.83 -21.48
N VAL A 230 11.92 5.38 -21.73
CA VAL A 230 11.43 5.16 -23.10
C VAL A 230 11.06 6.49 -23.75
N ASN A 231 10.37 7.37 -23.01
CA ASN A 231 9.95 8.68 -23.52
C ASN A 231 11.11 9.70 -23.62
N ARG A 232 12.27 9.39 -23.02
CA ARG A 232 13.47 10.24 -23.06
C ARG A 232 14.33 9.92 -24.28
N THR A 233 14.81 10.96 -24.95
CA THR A 233 15.87 10.84 -25.96
C THR A 233 17.23 10.91 -25.27
N TRP A 234 18.03 9.86 -25.41
CA TRP A 234 19.36 9.76 -24.81
C TRP A 234 20.41 10.32 -25.77
N THR A 235 20.97 11.49 -25.44
CA THR A 235 22.00 12.15 -26.25
C THR A 235 23.42 11.71 -25.87
N ASP A 236 23.65 11.42 -24.59
CA ASP A 236 24.98 11.19 -24.00
C ASP A 236 25.05 9.83 -23.32
N TRP A 237 26.25 9.21 -23.30
CA TRP A 237 26.46 7.91 -22.68
C TRP A 237 26.31 7.98 -21.17
N GLU A 238 26.85 9.02 -20.53
CA GLU A 238 26.74 9.23 -19.08
C GLU A 238 25.30 9.37 -18.62
N ALA A 239 24.40 9.91 -19.46
CA ALA A 239 22.99 10.01 -19.11
C ALA A 239 22.37 8.64 -18.84
N THR A 240 22.81 7.59 -19.56
CA THR A 240 22.30 6.22 -19.40
C THR A 240 22.78 5.51 -18.13
N GLN A 241 23.66 6.11 -17.33
CA GLN A 241 24.19 5.51 -16.10
C GLN A 241 23.06 5.09 -15.15
N GLU A 242 22.03 5.92 -15.00
CA GLU A 242 20.90 5.60 -14.11
C GLU A 242 20.17 4.31 -14.50
N PHE A 243 20.18 3.95 -15.78
CA PHE A 243 19.58 2.73 -16.27
C PHE A 243 20.48 1.52 -15.99
N GLU A 244 21.80 1.66 -16.20
CA GLU A 244 22.77 0.62 -15.86
C GLU A 244 22.70 0.28 -14.37
N ASP A 245 22.73 1.29 -13.51
CA ASP A 245 22.72 1.09 -12.06
C ASP A 245 21.51 0.24 -11.64
N VAL A 246 20.31 0.54 -12.17
CA VAL A 246 19.09 -0.24 -11.88
C VAL A 246 19.16 -1.66 -12.47
N VAL A 247 19.72 -1.85 -13.66
CA VAL A 247 19.89 -3.19 -14.26
C VAL A 247 20.80 -4.06 -13.38
N LEU A 248 21.91 -3.50 -12.91
CA LEU A 248 22.87 -4.18 -12.05
C LEU A 248 22.26 -4.48 -10.67
N ASP A 249 21.48 -3.55 -10.10
CA ASP A 249 20.79 -3.74 -8.82
C ASP A 249 19.72 -4.83 -8.90
N VAL A 250 18.89 -4.83 -9.96
CA VAL A 250 17.88 -5.89 -10.19
C VAL A 250 18.57 -7.25 -10.27
N PHE A 251 19.65 -7.34 -11.03
CA PHE A 251 20.38 -8.60 -11.17
C PHE A 251 20.99 -9.06 -9.85
N SER A 252 21.70 -8.17 -9.16
CA SER A 252 22.39 -8.48 -7.89
C SER A 252 21.41 -8.93 -6.80
N SER A 253 20.21 -8.33 -6.80
CA SER A 253 19.18 -8.61 -5.78
C SER A 253 18.38 -9.89 -6.05
N THR A 254 18.13 -10.21 -7.32
CA THR A 254 17.29 -11.38 -7.67
C THR A 254 18.10 -12.64 -7.93
N GLN A 255 19.33 -12.51 -8.44
CA GLN A 255 20.23 -13.60 -8.87
C GLN A 255 19.63 -14.58 -9.89
N GLU A 256 18.36 -14.38 -10.28
CA GLU A 256 17.60 -15.16 -11.23
C GLU A 256 17.22 -14.30 -12.42
N VAL A 257 17.45 -14.82 -13.61
CA VAL A 257 17.25 -14.07 -14.86
C VAL A 257 15.82 -14.22 -15.41
N ASP A 258 14.95 -14.96 -14.72
CA ASP A 258 13.55 -15.17 -15.09
C ASP A 258 12.56 -14.45 -14.17
N THR A 259 13.00 -13.36 -13.53
CA THR A 259 12.12 -12.58 -12.65
C THR A 259 11.21 -11.62 -13.44
N PRO A 260 10.04 -11.26 -12.90
CA PRO A 260 9.15 -10.27 -13.51
C PRO A 260 9.81 -8.90 -13.75
N LEU A 261 10.72 -8.49 -12.86
CA LEU A 261 11.51 -7.25 -13.03
C LEU A 261 12.41 -7.35 -14.25
N TRP A 262 13.08 -8.48 -14.46
CA TRP A 262 13.91 -8.70 -15.63
C TRP A 262 13.10 -8.70 -16.94
N ARG A 263 11.94 -9.34 -16.92
CA ARG A 263 10.97 -9.29 -18.04
C ARG A 263 10.57 -7.86 -18.36
N ALA A 264 10.29 -7.04 -17.34
CA ALA A 264 9.96 -5.63 -17.51
C ALA A 264 11.12 -4.84 -18.15
N LEU A 265 12.35 -5.01 -17.66
CA LEU A 265 13.54 -4.39 -18.23
C LEU A 265 13.73 -4.75 -19.70
N CYS A 266 13.67 -6.04 -20.04
CA CYS A 266 13.84 -6.48 -21.43
C CYS A 266 12.75 -5.91 -22.35
N LYS A 267 11.49 -5.86 -21.89
CA LYS A 267 10.39 -5.23 -22.64
C LYS A 267 10.67 -3.74 -22.90
N LEU A 268 11.13 -3.00 -21.90
CA LEU A 268 11.44 -1.57 -22.03
C LEU A 268 12.53 -1.32 -23.08
N ILE A 269 13.57 -2.16 -23.10
CA ILE A 269 14.66 -2.04 -24.06
C ILE A 269 14.18 -2.36 -25.49
N CYS A 270 13.28 -3.34 -25.65
CA CYS A 270 12.72 -3.69 -26.95
C CYS A 270 11.85 -2.57 -27.55
N MET A 271 11.32 -1.66 -26.73
CA MET A 271 10.59 -0.47 -27.20
C MET A 271 11.51 0.58 -27.83
N LYS A 272 12.82 0.54 -27.57
CA LYS A 272 13.79 1.46 -28.17
C LYS A 272 14.22 1.01 -29.56
N LYS A 273 14.40 1.99 -30.45
CA LYS A 273 14.91 1.78 -31.81
C LYS A 273 16.34 1.23 -31.77
N ASP A 274 16.74 0.55 -32.84
CA ASP A 274 18.13 0.16 -33.01
C ASP A 274 19.02 1.40 -33.10
N GLY A 275 20.19 1.37 -32.43
CA GLY A 275 21.09 2.52 -32.29
C GLY A 275 20.71 3.51 -31.17
N ASP A 276 19.66 3.26 -30.38
CA ASP A 276 19.39 4.05 -29.17
C ASP A 276 20.44 3.76 -28.08
N ARG A 277 20.96 4.82 -27.45
CA ARG A 277 22.02 4.72 -26.43
C ARG A 277 21.66 3.82 -25.25
N MET A 278 20.40 3.78 -24.83
CA MET A 278 19.95 2.89 -23.74
C MET A 278 20.08 1.43 -24.14
N LYS A 279 19.77 1.11 -25.41
CA LYS A 279 19.89 -0.23 -25.97
C LYS A 279 21.35 -0.63 -26.13
N GLU A 280 22.20 0.31 -26.57
CA GLU A 280 23.66 0.11 -26.61
C GLU A 280 24.22 -0.15 -25.20
N ARG A 281 23.77 0.62 -24.19
CA ARG A 281 24.17 0.44 -22.78
C ARG A 281 23.83 -0.95 -22.27
N MET A 282 22.61 -1.44 -22.51
CA MET A 282 22.23 -2.80 -22.14
C MET A 282 23.13 -3.86 -22.78
N MET A 283 23.51 -3.67 -24.04
CA MET A 283 24.36 -4.64 -24.75
C MET A 283 25.80 -4.61 -24.24
N ALA A 284 26.31 -3.44 -23.83
CA ALA A 284 27.60 -3.31 -23.15
C ALA A 284 27.59 -4.02 -21.80
N VAL A 285 26.59 -3.73 -20.94
CA VAL A 285 26.39 -4.39 -19.64
C VAL A 285 26.30 -5.91 -19.82
N LYS A 286 25.52 -6.38 -20.80
CA LYS A 286 25.45 -7.81 -21.16
C LYS A 286 26.83 -8.39 -21.52
N GLY A 287 27.66 -7.65 -22.25
CA GLY A 287 28.99 -8.09 -22.69
C GLY A 287 30.00 -8.17 -21.55
N GLU A 288 29.93 -7.24 -20.61
CA GLU A 288 30.82 -7.19 -19.43
C GLU A 288 30.44 -8.24 -18.38
N HIS A 289 29.15 -8.60 -18.31
CA HIS A 289 28.62 -9.51 -17.31
C HIS A 289 28.15 -10.83 -17.93
N ALA A 290 29.03 -11.83 -17.94
CA ALA A 290 28.81 -13.15 -18.56
C ALA A 290 27.48 -13.83 -18.16
N TYR A 291 27.02 -13.61 -16.92
CA TYR A 291 25.77 -14.16 -16.39
C TYR A 291 24.50 -13.51 -16.96
N LEU A 292 24.57 -12.28 -17.46
CA LEU A 292 23.44 -11.59 -18.10
C LEU A 292 23.23 -12.05 -19.54
N VAL A 293 24.26 -12.65 -20.16
CA VAL A 293 24.24 -13.02 -21.58
C VAL A 293 23.06 -13.91 -21.92
N GLU A 294 22.84 -14.99 -21.14
CA GLU A 294 21.77 -15.95 -21.41
C GLU A 294 20.39 -15.31 -21.30
N GLY A 295 20.15 -14.56 -20.22
CA GLY A 295 18.89 -13.90 -19.96
C GLY A 295 18.52 -12.83 -20.98
N VAL A 296 19.42 -11.89 -21.25
CA VAL A 296 19.16 -10.84 -22.24
C VAL A 296 18.95 -11.45 -23.62
N SER A 297 19.72 -12.49 -23.99
CA SER A 297 19.58 -13.13 -25.29
C SER A 297 18.23 -13.81 -25.46
N ARG A 298 17.78 -14.56 -24.45
CA ARG A 298 16.48 -15.25 -24.47
C ARG A 298 15.33 -14.26 -24.72
N TYR A 299 15.28 -13.18 -23.94
CA TYR A 299 14.20 -12.21 -24.02
C TYR A 299 14.23 -11.32 -25.26
N MET A 300 15.42 -10.95 -25.75
CA MET A 300 15.56 -10.16 -26.98
C MET A 300 15.18 -10.97 -28.23
N LEU A 301 15.27 -12.31 -28.18
CA LEU A 301 14.80 -13.19 -29.25
C LEU A 301 13.28 -13.36 -29.18
N GLU A 302 12.71 -13.56 -27.99
CA GLU A 302 11.26 -13.69 -27.79
C GLU A 302 10.49 -12.43 -28.16
N ALA A 303 11.02 -11.24 -27.88
CA ALA A 303 10.37 -9.97 -28.22
C ALA A 303 10.37 -9.63 -29.73
N ARG A 304 11.09 -10.40 -30.55
CA ARG A 304 11.16 -10.24 -32.02
C ARG A 304 10.23 -11.20 -32.78
N GLY A 305 9.61 -12.16 -32.09
CA GLY A 305 8.61 -13.09 -32.64
C GLY A 305 7.20 -12.66 -32.29
#